data_AF-A6V5I3-F1
#
_entry.id   AF-A6V5I3-F1
#
_cell.length_a   1.000
_cell.length_b   1.000
_cell.length_c   1.000
_cell.angle_alpha   90.00
_cell.angle_beta   90.00
_cell.angle_gamma   90.00
#
_symmetry.space_group_name_H-M   'P 1'
#
loop_
_entity.id
_entity.type
_entity.pdbx_description
1 polymer ?
#
loop_
_entity_poly.entity_id
_entity_poly.type
_entity_poly.pdbx_seq_one_letter_code
_entity_poly.pdbx_strand_id
1 'polypeptide(L)'
;MSHDTLRVRLLAFLFLIPLVLYAWSAVQAFRVDSSLRDEQFMRDWSASARNDPEAAGAIPRHLFRPAYGVEGHLHQFAEDAEAIRRDHPWLALRGWLAALGKLCALASALVAAALLAKLEYDGRRSMRSQAYLLGHLAPAWRRLGRLVPLHAGLLVAALASQLLYEALWSYSHWHSHGFTALLFSLPLWLLFLGGLLMLRRLRGELLPLEEPELHLLGRELDRVAAPGLWQWLGQIAERAGAPLPDHVVTGIEHCYFVTQARVLLAPRGIPLAGRTLYIPLTYASVMSEAESAAIIGHELGHFAAGDTAHGASLSLLQRQVRLRIERIAAPEDGHVGLLGKPGLWAALYFFERFERAYLHWNRRQELAADKVGARVAGARTFAIALLRTCALAGLIERLLASPQTRNLVHALTDHLRGNSLELDEHDSARRLEHPFDSHPPTCQRIADLSLALDDDLLRQASRVVSADDTQWLNRLLAAGHGGSR
;
A
#
# COMPACT_ATOMS: atom_id res chain seq x y z
N MET A 1 -7.69 13.26 4.55
CA MET A 1 -8.14 13.81 3.25
C MET A 1 -9.46 13.13 2.91
N SER A 2 -10.52 13.87 2.55
CA SER A 2 -11.82 13.25 2.21
C SER A 2 -11.66 12.30 1.00
N HIS A 3 -12.39 11.18 0.99
CA HIS A 3 -12.37 10.17 -0.09
C HIS A 3 -12.60 10.80 -1.47
N ASP A 4 -13.49 11.78 -1.56
CA ASP A 4 -13.81 12.45 -2.82
C ASP A 4 -12.63 13.30 -3.31
N THR A 5 -11.95 13.99 -2.38
CA THR A 5 -10.76 14.78 -2.71
C THR A 5 -9.59 13.91 -3.18
N LEU A 6 -9.42 12.71 -2.60
CA LEU A 6 -8.42 11.74 -3.04
C LEU A 6 -8.68 11.30 -4.49
N ARG A 7 -9.91 10.86 -4.76
CA ARG A 7 -10.30 10.34 -6.08
C ARG A 7 -10.18 11.42 -7.16
N VAL A 8 -10.66 12.64 -6.89
CA VAL A 8 -10.56 13.75 -7.85
C VAL A 8 -9.10 14.07 -8.18
N ARG A 9 -8.22 14.15 -7.18
CA ARG A 9 -6.79 14.43 -7.40
C ARG A 9 -6.08 13.32 -8.18
N LEU A 10 -6.38 12.07 -7.86
CA LEU A 10 -5.83 10.92 -8.59
C LEU A 10 -6.33 10.90 -10.04
N LEU A 11 -7.64 11.09 -10.28
CA LEU A 11 -8.20 11.12 -11.63
C LEU A 11 -7.66 12.29 -12.46
N ALA A 12 -7.47 13.46 -11.84
CA ALA A 12 -6.83 14.59 -12.51
C ALA A 12 -5.39 14.25 -12.94
N PHE A 13 -4.59 13.64 -12.06
CA PHE A 13 -3.25 13.18 -12.41
C PHE A 13 -3.27 12.16 -13.54
N LEU A 14 -4.17 11.18 -13.46
CA LEU A 14 -4.24 10.04 -14.38
C LEU A 14 -4.81 10.39 -15.76
N PHE A 15 -5.70 11.38 -15.87
CA PHE A 15 -6.43 11.66 -17.11
C PHE A 15 -6.36 13.11 -17.58
N LEU A 16 -6.42 14.10 -16.67
CA LEU A 16 -6.41 15.51 -17.07
C LEU A 16 -5.05 15.91 -17.65
N ILE A 17 -3.95 15.51 -17.00
CA ILE A 17 -2.59 15.82 -17.49
C ILE A 17 -2.34 15.19 -18.88
N PRO A 18 -2.56 13.88 -19.11
CA PRO A 18 -2.39 13.31 -20.45
C PRO A 18 -3.33 13.94 -21.48
N LEU A 19 -4.56 14.34 -21.12
CA LEU A 19 -5.45 15.04 -22.05
C LEU A 19 -4.89 16.39 -22.49
N VAL A 20 -4.35 17.18 -21.56
CA VAL A 20 -3.70 18.47 -21.88
C VAL A 20 -2.48 18.26 -22.77
N LEU A 21 -1.64 17.28 -22.46
CA LEU A 21 -0.47 16.96 -23.29
C LEU A 21 -0.90 16.49 -24.69
N TYR A 22 -1.92 15.64 -24.79
CA TYR A 22 -2.45 15.20 -26.08
C TYR A 22 -2.95 16.38 -26.92
N ALA A 23 -3.75 17.27 -26.32
CA ALA A 23 -4.29 18.45 -26.99
C ALA A 23 -3.17 19.37 -27.49
N TRP A 24 -2.14 19.61 -26.68
CA TRP A 24 -1.00 20.43 -27.09
C TRP A 24 -0.21 19.81 -28.24
N SER A 25 0.06 18.50 -28.19
CA SER A 25 0.71 17.80 -29.29
C SER A 25 -0.16 17.73 -30.57
N ALA A 26 -1.49 17.78 -30.45
CA ALA A 26 -2.38 17.93 -31.59
C ALA A 26 -2.27 19.33 -32.23
N VAL A 27 -2.16 20.39 -31.43
CA VAL A 27 -1.87 21.75 -31.92
C VAL A 27 -0.52 21.81 -32.62
N GLN A 28 0.52 21.17 -32.06
CA GLN A 28 1.84 21.07 -32.70
C GLN A 28 1.77 20.34 -34.05
N ALA A 29 1.05 19.23 -34.15
CA ALA A 29 0.85 18.52 -35.40
C ALA A 29 0.07 19.37 -36.42
N PHE A 30 -0.95 20.10 -35.97
CA PHE A 30 -1.70 21.01 -36.82
C PHE A 30 -0.82 22.12 -37.40
N ARG A 31 0.11 22.69 -36.61
CA ARG A 31 1.08 23.69 -37.11
C ARG A 31 1.98 23.15 -38.22
N VAL A 32 2.38 21.89 -38.15
CA VAL A 32 3.19 21.25 -39.20
C VAL A 32 2.38 21.09 -40.49
N ASP A 33 1.18 20.57 -40.35
CA ASP A 33 0.24 20.33 -41.46
C ASP A 33 -0.23 21.64 -42.10
N SER A 34 -0.45 22.70 -41.32
CA SER A 34 -0.75 24.03 -41.86
C SER A 34 0.42 24.60 -42.67
N SER A 35 1.66 24.46 -42.21
CA SER A 35 2.83 24.93 -42.97
C SER A 35 2.99 24.21 -44.31
N LEU A 36 2.75 22.90 -44.35
CA LEU A 36 2.78 22.12 -45.61
C LEU A 36 1.64 22.52 -46.56
N ARG A 37 0.43 22.73 -46.03
CA ARG A 37 -0.71 23.23 -46.83
C ARG A 37 -0.47 24.63 -47.37
N ASP A 38 0.08 25.53 -46.55
CA ASP A 38 0.39 26.90 -46.96
C ASP A 38 1.45 26.90 -48.07
N GLU A 39 2.49 26.07 -47.98
CA GLU A 39 3.48 25.91 -49.05
C GLU A 39 2.85 25.40 -50.35
N GLN A 40 2.01 24.37 -50.28
CA GLN A 40 1.33 23.84 -51.46
C GLN A 40 0.42 24.90 -52.10
N PHE A 41 -0.35 25.62 -51.28
CA PHE A 41 -1.18 26.74 -51.73
C PHE A 41 -0.35 27.83 -52.40
N MET A 42 0.76 28.26 -51.77
CA MET A 42 1.64 29.29 -52.32
C MET A 42 2.19 28.91 -53.70
N ARG A 43 2.57 27.64 -53.89
CA ARG A 43 3.05 27.13 -55.18
C ARG A 43 1.94 27.10 -56.24
N ASP A 44 0.79 26.53 -55.90
CA ASP A 44 -0.34 26.37 -56.81
C ASP A 44 -0.89 27.74 -57.23
N TRP A 45 -1.07 28.66 -56.26
CA TRP A 45 -1.49 30.03 -56.51
C TRP A 45 -0.47 30.79 -57.37
N SER A 46 0.83 30.66 -57.06
CA SER A 46 1.88 31.34 -57.84
C SER A 46 1.97 30.83 -59.28
N ALA A 47 1.73 29.54 -59.51
CA ALA A 47 1.67 28.96 -60.85
C ALA A 47 0.44 29.48 -61.63
N SER A 48 -0.73 29.55 -60.98
CA SER A 48 -1.95 30.09 -61.58
C SER A 48 -1.81 31.57 -61.93
N ALA A 49 -1.35 32.40 -60.99
CA ALA A 49 -1.23 33.84 -61.15
C ALA A 49 -0.19 34.26 -62.21
N ARG A 50 0.84 33.42 -62.46
CA ARG A 50 1.81 33.64 -63.55
C ARG A 50 1.23 33.34 -64.93
N ASN A 51 0.26 32.42 -65.02
CA ASN A 51 -0.38 32.03 -66.28
C ASN A 51 -1.55 32.97 -66.64
N ASP A 52 -2.39 33.27 -65.65
CA ASP A 52 -3.53 34.17 -65.80
C ASP A 52 -3.82 34.88 -64.45
N PRO A 53 -3.51 36.18 -64.33
CA PRO A 53 -3.73 36.95 -63.11
C PRO A 53 -5.19 37.05 -62.68
N GLU A 54 -6.14 37.00 -63.62
CA GLU A 54 -7.58 37.08 -63.33
C GLU A 54 -8.16 35.72 -62.91
N ALA A 55 -7.53 34.62 -63.32
CA ALA A 55 -7.90 33.26 -62.90
C ALA A 55 -7.31 32.85 -61.53
N ALA A 56 -6.42 33.66 -60.96
CA ALA A 56 -5.86 33.40 -59.64
C ALA A 56 -6.94 33.48 -58.56
N GLY A 57 -7.18 32.36 -57.86
CA GLY A 57 -8.17 32.29 -56.78
C GLY A 57 -7.88 33.24 -55.60
N ALA A 58 -8.87 33.43 -54.73
CA ALA A 58 -8.73 34.30 -53.57
C ALA A 58 -7.65 33.79 -52.59
N ILE A 59 -6.82 34.72 -52.10
CA ILE A 59 -5.79 34.43 -51.10
C ILE A 59 -6.42 34.32 -49.69
N PRO A 60 -6.13 33.27 -48.90
CA PRO A 60 -6.56 33.16 -47.52
C PRO A 60 -6.13 34.37 -46.67
N ARG A 61 -7.00 34.79 -45.75
CA ARG A 61 -6.78 36.00 -44.92
C ARG A 61 -5.46 35.98 -44.14
N HIS A 62 -4.97 34.81 -43.72
CA HIS A 62 -3.71 34.70 -42.97
C HIS A 62 -2.45 34.84 -43.84
N LEU A 63 -2.58 34.64 -45.16
CA LEU A 63 -1.49 34.81 -46.14
C LEU A 63 -1.59 36.15 -46.89
N PHE A 64 -2.76 36.79 -46.85
CA PHE A 64 -3.01 38.05 -47.54
C PHE A 64 -2.31 39.24 -46.85
N ARG A 65 -1.68 40.10 -47.65
CA ARG A 65 -0.99 41.31 -47.19
C ARG A 65 -1.60 42.50 -47.94
N PRO A 66 -2.36 43.37 -47.25
CA PRO A 66 -3.12 44.45 -47.92
C PRO A 66 -2.26 45.42 -48.76
N ALA A 67 -0.97 45.52 -48.45
CA ALA A 67 -0.03 46.39 -49.15
C ALA A 67 0.54 45.76 -50.44
N TYR A 68 0.32 44.47 -50.70
CA TYR A 68 0.91 43.76 -51.82
C TYR A 68 -0.10 43.61 -52.96
N GLY A 69 0.32 43.99 -54.18
CA GLY A 69 -0.35 43.61 -55.42
C GLY A 69 -0.01 42.17 -55.83
N VAL A 70 -0.50 41.74 -57.01
CA VAL A 70 -0.26 40.37 -57.53
C VAL A 70 1.24 40.06 -57.61
N GLU A 71 2.06 40.96 -58.14
CA GLU A 71 3.51 40.78 -58.22
C GLU A 71 4.20 40.72 -56.84
N GLY A 72 3.75 41.55 -55.88
CA GLY A 72 4.26 41.52 -54.51
C GLY A 72 3.95 40.19 -53.81
N HIS A 73 2.74 39.66 -54.04
CA HIS A 73 2.36 38.33 -53.58
C HIS A 73 3.13 37.20 -54.27
N LEU A 74 3.41 37.30 -55.57
CA LEU A 74 4.24 36.33 -56.29
C LEU A 74 5.67 36.26 -55.74
N HIS A 75 6.27 37.42 -55.43
CA HIS A 75 7.61 37.47 -54.83
C HIS A 75 7.60 36.87 -53.42
N GLN A 76 6.68 37.34 -52.58
CA GLN A 76 6.56 36.86 -51.19
C GLN A 76 6.32 35.36 -51.11
N PHE A 77 5.37 34.83 -51.90
CA PHE A 77 5.04 33.40 -51.87
C PHE A 77 6.17 32.54 -52.42
N ALA A 78 6.95 33.03 -53.39
CA ALA A 78 8.15 32.33 -53.85
C ALA A 78 9.21 32.26 -52.74
N GLU A 79 9.46 33.35 -52.01
CA GLU A 79 10.40 33.37 -50.90
C GLU A 79 9.94 32.50 -49.71
N ASP A 80 8.67 32.63 -49.31
CA ASP A 80 8.09 31.87 -48.20
C ASP A 80 8.04 30.38 -48.51
N ALA A 81 7.62 29.98 -49.71
CA ALA A 81 7.60 28.58 -50.12
C ALA A 81 9.01 27.99 -50.21
N GLU A 82 10.02 28.77 -50.60
CA GLU A 82 11.43 28.35 -50.58
C GLU A 82 11.95 28.19 -49.14
N ALA A 83 11.61 29.14 -48.25
CA ALA A 83 11.99 29.08 -46.84
C ALA A 83 11.38 27.85 -46.15
N ILE A 84 10.09 27.57 -46.40
CA ILE A 84 9.43 26.35 -45.90
C ILE A 84 10.12 25.11 -46.47
N ARG A 85 10.42 25.07 -47.78
CA ARG A 85 11.10 23.93 -48.40
C ARG A 85 12.46 23.62 -47.78
N ARG A 86 13.26 24.64 -47.47
CA ARG A 86 14.55 24.47 -46.78
C ARG A 86 14.35 23.92 -45.36
N ASP A 87 13.22 24.21 -44.74
CA ASP A 87 12.85 23.73 -43.41
C ASP A 87 12.18 22.34 -43.41
N HIS A 88 11.87 21.75 -44.57
CA HIS A 88 11.27 20.40 -44.69
C HIS A 88 11.86 19.33 -43.75
N PRO A 89 13.20 19.13 -43.66
CA PRO A 89 13.74 18.11 -42.76
C PRO A 89 13.39 18.38 -41.29
N TRP A 90 13.43 19.64 -40.86
CA TRP A 90 13.06 20.04 -39.50
C TRP A 90 11.55 19.98 -39.27
N LEU A 91 10.76 20.35 -40.28
CA LEU A 91 9.30 20.26 -40.29
C LEU A 91 8.83 18.80 -40.17
N ALA A 92 9.48 17.88 -40.88
CA ALA A 92 9.23 16.45 -40.77
C ALA A 92 9.58 15.92 -39.36
N LEU A 93 10.74 16.28 -38.81
CA LEU A 93 11.14 15.92 -37.45
C LEU A 93 10.17 16.48 -36.40
N ARG A 94 9.71 17.73 -36.56
CA ARG A 94 8.65 18.34 -35.75
C ARG A 94 7.34 17.55 -35.84
N GLY A 95 6.95 17.11 -37.04
CA GLY A 95 5.81 16.22 -37.24
C GLY A 95 5.91 14.92 -36.46
N TRP A 96 7.08 14.26 -36.49
CA TRP A 96 7.37 13.05 -35.72
C TRP A 96 7.31 13.29 -34.21
N LEU A 97 7.87 14.39 -33.71
CA LEU A 97 7.82 14.74 -32.28
C LEU A 97 6.39 15.00 -31.80
N ALA A 98 5.58 15.68 -32.61
CA ALA A 98 4.17 15.91 -32.30
C ALA A 98 3.36 14.59 -32.31
N ALA A 99 3.66 13.68 -33.24
CA ALA A 99 3.05 12.35 -33.28
C ALA A 99 3.46 11.51 -32.06
N LEU A 100 4.74 11.49 -31.70
CA LEU A 100 5.26 10.80 -30.53
C LEU A 100 4.64 11.33 -29.24
N GLY A 101 4.55 12.66 -29.09
CA GLY A 101 3.89 13.29 -27.95
C GLY A 101 2.43 12.86 -27.78
N LYS A 102 1.66 12.84 -28.88
CA LYS A 102 0.27 12.32 -28.89
C LYS A 102 0.21 10.85 -28.46
N LEU A 103 1.06 10.00 -29.03
CA LEU A 103 1.06 8.56 -28.74
C LEU A 103 1.44 8.28 -27.28
N CYS A 104 2.46 8.96 -26.75
CA CYS A 104 2.85 8.85 -25.34
C CYS A 104 1.73 9.30 -24.40
N ALA A 105 1.05 10.42 -24.69
CA ALA A 105 -0.07 10.90 -23.89
C ALA A 105 -1.27 9.93 -23.91
N LEU A 106 -1.61 9.40 -25.09
CA LEU A 106 -2.68 8.39 -25.24
C LEU A 106 -2.32 7.08 -24.52
N ALA A 107 -1.11 6.57 -24.71
CA ALA A 107 -0.64 5.38 -24.02
C ALA A 107 -0.65 5.57 -22.49
N SER A 108 -0.29 6.76 -22.01
CA SER A 108 -0.34 7.10 -20.59
C SER A 108 -1.75 7.00 -20.01
N ALA A 109 -2.75 7.53 -20.73
CA ALA A 109 -4.16 7.43 -20.35
C ALA A 109 -4.67 5.97 -20.38
N LEU A 110 -4.25 5.17 -21.36
CA LEU A 110 -4.61 3.75 -21.44
C LEU A 110 -4.00 2.94 -20.29
N VAL A 111 -2.74 3.19 -19.94
CA VAL A 111 -2.08 2.58 -18.77
C VAL A 111 -2.83 2.94 -17.48
N ALA A 112 -3.24 4.19 -17.34
CA ALA A 112 -4.03 4.64 -16.19
C ALA A 112 -5.40 3.95 -16.11
N ALA A 113 -6.13 3.87 -17.24
CA ALA A 113 -7.41 3.17 -17.32
C ALA A 113 -7.28 1.69 -16.98
N ALA A 114 -6.27 1.01 -17.52
CA ALA A 114 -6.00 -0.40 -17.23
C ALA A 114 -5.65 -0.63 -15.74
N LEU A 115 -4.85 0.27 -15.14
CA LEU A 115 -4.52 0.22 -13.72
C LEU A 115 -5.78 0.33 -12.85
N LEU A 116 -6.62 1.34 -13.08
CA LEU A 116 -7.83 1.55 -12.29
C LEU A 116 -8.84 0.41 -12.46
N ALA A 117 -9.08 -0.02 -13.70
CA ALA A 117 -9.98 -1.14 -13.98
C ALA A 117 -9.51 -2.42 -13.28
N LYS A 118 -8.21 -2.69 -13.30
CA LYS A 118 -7.64 -3.87 -12.64
C LYS A 118 -7.72 -3.79 -11.12
N LEU A 119 -7.44 -2.62 -10.52
CA LEU A 119 -7.57 -2.42 -9.07
C LEU A 119 -9.01 -2.56 -8.59
N GLU A 120 -9.98 -2.03 -9.34
CA GLU A 120 -11.41 -2.20 -9.04
C GLU A 120 -11.84 -3.67 -9.15
N TYR A 121 -11.43 -4.35 -10.23
CA TYR A 121 -11.69 -5.77 -10.39
C TYR A 121 -11.10 -6.59 -9.23
N ASP A 122 -9.83 -6.34 -8.89
CA ASP A 122 -9.14 -7.05 -7.82
C ASP A 122 -9.77 -6.79 -6.45
N GLY A 123 -10.13 -5.55 -6.14
CA GLY A 123 -10.82 -5.19 -4.90
C GLY A 123 -12.18 -5.89 -4.77
N ARG A 124 -13.01 -5.85 -5.83
CA ARG A 124 -14.32 -6.52 -5.84
C ARG A 124 -14.21 -8.03 -5.77
N ARG A 125 -13.23 -8.63 -6.46
CA ARG A 125 -13.01 -10.08 -6.41
C ARG A 125 -12.50 -10.52 -5.04
N SER A 126 -11.63 -9.71 -4.42
CA SER A 126 -11.13 -9.94 -3.07
C SER A 126 -12.24 -9.94 -2.03
N MET A 127 -13.28 -9.11 -2.18
CA MET A 127 -14.47 -9.17 -1.31
C MET A 127 -15.20 -10.53 -1.37
N ARG A 128 -15.14 -11.23 -2.50
CA ARG A 128 -15.86 -12.50 -2.72
C ARG A 128 -15.04 -13.74 -2.37
N SER A 129 -13.71 -13.63 -2.26
CA SER A 129 -12.83 -14.77 -2.02
C SER A 129 -11.59 -14.37 -1.25
N GLN A 130 -11.42 -14.98 -0.07
CA GLN A 130 -10.21 -14.86 0.75
C GLN A 130 -8.97 -15.35 0.01
N ALA A 131 -9.03 -16.55 -0.59
CA ALA A 131 -7.93 -17.11 -1.39
C ALA A 131 -7.48 -16.17 -2.52
N TYR A 132 -8.44 -15.46 -3.16
CA TYR A 132 -8.09 -14.46 -4.16
C TYR A 132 -7.33 -13.27 -3.57
N LEU A 133 -7.82 -12.71 -2.46
CA LEU A 133 -7.17 -11.58 -1.76
C LEU A 133 -5.71 -11.93 -1.43
N LEU A 134 -5.51 -13.12 -0.85
CA LEU A 134 -4.20 -13.66 -0.46
C LEU A 134 -3.25 -13.77 -1.64
N GLY A 135 -3.71 -14.41 -2.73
CA GLY A 135 -2.89 -14.59 -3.92
C GLY A 135 -2.65 -13.31 -4.73
N HIS A 136 -3.43 -12.24 -4.53
CA HIS A 136 -3.43 -11.08 -5.42
C HIS A 136 -3.09 -9.74 -4.78
N LEU A 137 -3.04 -9.60 -3.45
CA LEU A 137 -2.67 -8.34 -2.80
C LEU A 137 -1.24 -7.89 -3.16
N ALA A 138 -0.25 -8.74 -2.90
CA ALA A 138 1.15 -8.43 -3.22
C ALA A 138 1.41 -8.28 -4.74
N PRO A 139 0.88 -9.14 -5.64
CA PRO A 139 0.93 -8.89 -7.08
C PRO A 139 0.25 -7.59 -7.52
N ALA A 140 -0.88 -7.20 -6.92
CA ALA A 140 -1.55 -5.94 -7.23
C ALA A 140 -0.71 -4.74 -6.81
N TRP A 141 -0.04 -4.79 -5.64
CA TRP A 141 0.94 -3.78 -5.25
C TRP A 141 2.12 -3.69 -6.22
N ARG A 142 2.69 -4.83 -6.62
CA ARG A 142 3.76 -4.86 -7.64
C ARG A 142 3.30 -4.28 -8.99
N ARG A 143 2.06 -4.52 -9.40
CA ARG A 143 1.47 -3.89 -10.60
C ARG A 143 1.38 -2.38 -10.44
N LEU A 144 0.89 -1.89 -9.29
CA LEU A 144 0.86 -0.46 -8.97
C LEU A 144 2.25 0.17 -9.11
N GLY A 145 3.27 -0.45 -8.49
CA GLY A 145 4.67 0.01 -8.53
C GLY A 145 5.33 -0.05 -9.91
N ARG A 146 4.75 -0.76 -10.89
CA ARG A 146 5.22 -0.76 -12.29
C ARG A 146 4.44 0.22 -13.16
N LEU A 147 3.12 0.22 -13.05
CA LEU A 147 2.23 0.98 -13.92
C LEU A 147 2.20 2.47 -13.60
N VAL A 148 2.33 2.86 -12.33
CA VAL A 148 2.38 4.29 -11.94
C VAL A 148 3.67 4.97 -12.45
N PRO A 149 4.88 4.40 -12.25
CA PRO A 149 6.07 4.95 -12.89
C PRO A 149 6.05 4.89 -14.42
N LEU A 150 5.44 3.86 -15.02
CA LEU A 150 5.28 3.78 -16.48
C LEU A 150 4.40 4.94 -16.99
N HIS A 151 3.25 5.17 -16.36
CA HIS A 151 2.36 6.30 -16.64
C HIS A 151 3.12 7.64 -16.54
N ALA A 152 3.83 7.87 -15.43
CA ALA A 152 4.64 9.07 -15.24
C ALA A 152 5.75 9.21 -16.31
N GLY A 153 6.42 8.11 -16.65
CA GLY A 153 7.44 8.09 -17.70
C GLY A 153 6.89 8.48 -19.07
N LEU A 154 5.69 8.02 -19.42
CA LEU A 154 5.00 8.39 -20.66
C LEU A 154 4.60 9.87 -20.67
N LEU A 155 4.18 10.44 -19.53
CA LEU A 155 3.92 11.88 -19.41
C LEU A 155 5.20 12.71 -19.63
N VAL A 156 6.30 12.29 -19.00
CA VAL A 156 7.62 12.95 -19.15
C VAL A 156 8.12 12.85 -20.59
N ALA A 157 7.94 11.69 -21.25
CA ALA A 157 8.31 11.51 -22.66
C ALA A 157 7.46 12.37 -23.60
N ALA A 158 6.15 12.50 -23.33
CA ALA A 158 5.28 13.39 -24.08
C ALA A 158 5.73 14.86 -23.94
N LEU A 159 5.97 15.32 -22.71
CA LEU A 159 6.46 16.67 -22.44
C LEU A 159 7.84 16.93 -23.07
N ALA A 160 8.77 15.96 -23.01
CA ALA A 160 10.07 16.06 -23.67
C ALA A 160 9.93 16.25 -25.18
N SER A 161 9.03 15.48 -25.82
CA SER A 161 8.77 15.57 -27.26
C SER A 161 8.22 16.96 -27.63
N GLN A 162 7.34 17.52 -26.79
CA GLN A 162 6.77 18.86 -26.99
C GLN A 162 7.81 19.96 -26.82
N LEU A 163 8.68 19.86 -25.83
CA LEU A 163 9.75 20.84 -25.59
C LEU A 163 10.79 20.80 -26.71
N LEU A 164 11.16 19.60 -27.17
CA LEU A 164 12.06 19.44 -28.30
C LEU A 164 11.45 20.00 -29.59
N TYR A 165 10.13 19.82 -29.79
CA TYR A 165 9.41 20.46 -30.89
C TYR A 165 9.58 21.98 -30.87
N GLU A 166 9.33 22.64 -29.73
CA GLU A 166 9.45 24.10 -29.65
C GLU A 166 10.89 24.55 -29.84
N ALA A 167 11.87 23.80 -29.31
CA ALA A 167 13.29 24.11 -29.50
C ALA A 167 13.70 24.06 -30.98
N LEU A 168 13.22 23.07 -31.73
CA LEU A 168 13.46 22.96 -33.18
C LEU A 168 12.74 24.08 -33.96
N TRP A 169 11.53 24.44 -33.54
CA TRP A 169 10.80 25.56 -34.14
C TRP A 169 11.54 26.88 -33.91
N SER A 170 12.03 27.13 -32.71
CA SER A 170 12.81 28.32 -32.39
C SER A 170 14.16 28.35 -33.12
N TYR A 171 14.79 27.20 -33.34
CA TYR A 171 16.02 27.10 -34.13
C TYR A 171 15.80 27.49 -35.59
N SER A 172 14.75 26.95 -36.23
CA SER A 172 14.40 27.28 -37.62
C SER A 172 13.99 28.74 -37.80
N HIS A 173 13.38 29.36 -36.79
CA HIS A 173 12.84 30.72 -36.83
C HIS A 173 13.68 31.74 -36.02
N TRP A 174 14.97 31.45 -35.79
CA TRP A 174 15.81 32.28 -34.91
C TRP A 174 15.87 33.76 -35.33
N HIS A 175 16.08 33.99 -36.62
CA HIS A 175 16.19 35.33 -37.21
C HIS A 175 14.87 36.11 -37.22
N SER A 176 13.73 35.43 -37.09
CA SER A 176 12.38 36.02 -37.06
C SER A 176 11.81 36.09 -35.64
N HIS A 177 12.67 36.29 -34.63
CA HIS A 177 12.30 36.36 -33.20
C HIS A 177 11.76 35.04 -32.61
N GLY A 178 12.08 33.88 -33.19
CA GLY A 178 11.67 32.56 -32.70
C GLY A 178 12.19 32.23 -31.30
N PHE A 179 13.23 32.93 -30.80
CA PHE A 179 13.73 32.81 -29.44
C PHE A 179 12.69 33.18 -28.36
N THR A 180 11.66 33.97 -28.72
CA THR A 180 10.57 34.33 -27.80
C THR A 180 9.79 33.09 -27.34
N ALA A 181 9.56 32.11 -28.21
CA ALA A 181 8.89 30.87 -27.82
C ALA A 181 9.69 30.05 -26.80
N LEU A 182 11.03 30.08 -26.85
CA LEU A 182 11.88 29.43 -25.84
C LEU A 182 11.69 30.07 -24.47
N LEU A 183 11.64 31.41 -24.40
CA LEU A 183 11.41 32.15 -23.16
C LEU A 183 10.06 31.76 -22.52
N PHE A 184 8.99 31.70 -23.32
CA PHE A 184 7.67 31.28 -22.85
C PHE A 184 7.60 29.79 -22.48
N SER A 185 8.52 28.96 -22.98
CA SER A 185 8.61 27.53 -22.63
C SER A 185 9.39 27.23 -21.35
N LEU A 186 10.12 28.21 -20.76
CA LEU A 186 10.93 27.98 -19.56
C LEU A 186 10.19 27.33 -18.38
N PRO A 187 8.93 27.71 -18.05
CA PRO A 187 8.17 27.03 -17.01
C PRO A 187 7.92 25.54 -17.32
N LEU A 188 7.76 25.19 -18.59
CA LEU A 188 7.57 23.80 -19.02
C LEU A 188 8.84 22.97 -18.87
N TRP A 189 10.02 23.57 -19.05
CA TRP A 189 11.31 22.92 -18.75
C TRP A 189 11.48 22.63 -17.26
N LEU A 190 11.04 23.53 -16.37
CA LEU A 190 11.01 23.27 -14.94
C LEU A 190 10.03 22.14 -14.59
N LEU A 191 8.86 22.10 -15.23
CA LEU A 191 7.92 20.99 -15.09
C LEU A 191 8.50 19.66 -15.57
N PHE A 192 9.28 19.67 -16.67
CA PHE A 192 9.98 18.49 -17.16
C PHE A 192 11.01 17.97 -16.16
N LEU A 193 11.84 18.86 -15.60
CA LEU A 193 12.78 18.48 -14.55
C LEU A 193 12.06 17.94 -13.30
N GLY A 194 10.98 18.61 -12.88
CA GLY A 194 10.12 18.13 -11.79
C GLY A 194 9.54 16.75 -12.09
N GLY A 195 9.10 16.50 -13.32
CA GLY A 195 8.61 15.20 -13.79
C GLY A 195 9.67 14.10 -13.74
N LEU A 196 10.92 14.39 -14.12
CA LEU A 196 12.05 13.45 -13.99
C LEU A 196 12.34 13.11 -12.52
N LEU A 197 12.35 14.11 -11.65
CA LEU A 197 12.54 13.92 -10.21
C LEU A 197 11.38 13.11 -9.59
N MET A 198 10.14 13.40 -10.00
CA MET A 198 8.95 12.62 -9.62
C MET A 198 9.08 11.16 -10.06
N LEU A 199 9.48 10.91 -11.31
CA LEU A 199 9.67 9.55 -11.82
C LEU A 199 10.73 8.79 -11.03
N ARG A 200 11.86 9.43 -10.70
CA ARG A 200 12.91 8.84 -9.86
C ARG A 200 12.37 8.46 -8.48
N ARG A 201 11.59 9.36 -7.87
CA ARG A 201 10.99 9.17 -6.55
C ARG A 201 9.97 8.03 -6.56
N LEU A 202 9.06 7.99 -7.53
CA LEU A 202 8.05 6.93 -7.67
C LEU A 202 8.66 5.54 -7.78
N ARG A 203 9.79 5.40 -8.49
CA ARG A 203 10.52 4.12 -8.60
C ARG A 203 11.11 3.64 -7.27
N GLY A 204 11.45 4.54 -6.35
CA GLY A 204 11.95 4.19 -5.01
C GLY A 204 10.84 3.98 -3.97
N GLU A 205 9.78 4.79 -4.03
CA GLU A 205 8.67 4.74 -3.07
C GLU A 205 7.81 3.47 -3.23
N LEU A 206 7.58 3.03 -4.47
CA LEU A 206 6.72 1.89 -4.79
C LEU A 206 7.48 0.59 -5.07
N LEU A 207 8.66 0.41 -4.46
CA LEU A 207 9.37 -0.88 -4.55
C LEU A 207 8.47 -2.05 -4.10
N PRO A 208 8.74 -3.28 -4.59
CA PRO A 208 8.06 -4.48 -4.14
C PRO A 208 8.05 -4.59 -2.62
N LEU A 209 6.97 -5.14 -2.07
CA LEU A 209 6.90 -5.54 -0.67
C LEU A 209 7.96 -6.64 -0.45
N GLU A 210 8.74 -6.51 0.62
CA GLU A 210 9.74 -7.51 1.01
C GLU A 210 9.05 -8.70 1.69
N GLU A 211 9.69 -9.86 1.70
CA GLU A 211 9.20 -10.96 2.53
C GLU A 211 9.25 -10.51 4.00
N PRO A 212 8.14 -10.63 4.75
CA PRO A 212 8.11 -10.17 6.13
C PRO A 212 9.06 -11.02 6.98
N GLU A 213 10.15 -10.41 7.46
CA GLU A 213 10.96 -10.96 8.56
C GLU A 213 10.47 -10.37 9.88
N LEU A 214 10.08 -11.24 10.82
CA LEU A 214 9.67 -10.83 12.16
C LEU A 214 10.85 -10.90 13.12
N HIS A 215 11.27 -9.75 13.62
CA HIS A 215 12.29 -9.69 14.66
C HIS A 215 11.61 -9.83 16.01
N LEU A 216 11.96 -10.87 16.75
CA LEU A 216 11.27 -11.24 17.98
C LEU A 216 12.27 -11.40 19.12
N LEU A 217 12.00 -10.72 20.23
CA LEU A 217 12.77 -10.92 21.45
C LEU A 217 12.18 -12.11 22.22
N GLY A 218 12.98 -13.15 22.38
CA GLY A 218 12.53 -14.33 23.11
C GLY A 218 13.54 -15.46 23.13
N ARG A 219 13.16 -16.50 23.85
CA ARG A 219 13.89 -17.77 23.97
C ARG A 219 13.01 -18.89 23.43
N GLU A 220 13.59 -19.71 22.56
CA GLU A 220 12.96 -20.94 22.12
C GLU A 220 12.90 -21.97 23.26
N LEU A 221 11.72 -22.58 23.43
CA LEU A 221 11.46 -23.66 24.37
C LEU A 221 11.49 -24.98 23.62
N ASP A 222 12.69 -25.58 23.58
CA ASP A 222 12.92 -26.82 22.84
C ASP A 222 12.09 -28.00 23.39
N ARG A 223 11.75 -28.94 22.49
CA ARG A 223 10.95 -30.13 22.80
C ARG A 223 11.61 -31.04 23.81
N VAL A 224 12.93 -31.18 23.77
CA VAL A 224 13.68 -32.00 24.72
C VAL A 224 13.76 -31.31 26.08
N ALA A 225 13.90 -29.99 26.09
CA ALA A 225 14.02 -29.20 27.32
C ALA A 225 12.69 -29.02 28.08
N ALA A 226 11.53 -29.12 27.42
CA ALA A 226 10.24 -28.84 28.03
C ALA A 226 9.13 -29.86 27.64
N PRO A 227 9.32 -31.17 27.85
CA PRO A 227 8.42 -32.19 27.30
C PRO A 227 6.97 -32.07 27.82
N GLY A 228 6.78 -31.64 29.08
CA GLY A 228 5.44 -31.41 29.64
C GLY A 228 4.67 -30.30 28.92
N LEU A 229 5.35 -29.20 28.57
CA LEU A 229 4.76 -28.12 27.76
C LEU A 229 4.34 -28.64 26.38
N TRP A 230 5.20 -29.42 25.73
CA TRP A 230 4.91 -29.94 24.39
C TRP A 230 3.79 -30.99 24.38
N GLN A 231 3.67 -31.80 25.43
CA GLN A 231 2.52 -32.70 25.62
C GLN A 231 1.22 -31.92 25.79
N TRP A 232 1.24 -30.87 26.62
CA TRP A 232 0.09 -29.99 26.84
C TRP A 232 -0.34 -29.27 25.55
N LEU A 233 0.62 -28.72 24.78
CA LEU A 233 0.36 -28.15 23.46
C LEU A 233 -0.18 -29.19 22.48
N GLY A 234 0.28 -30.45 22.55
CA GLY A 234 -0.28 -31.58 21.79
C GLY A 234 -1.78 -31.77 22.03
N GLN A 235 -2.19 -31.79 23.30
CA GLN A 235 -3.60 -31.91 23.68
C GLN A 235 -4.44 -30.71 23.26
N ILE A 236 -3.87 -29.50 23.28
CA ILE A 236 -4.54 -28.30 22.77
C ILE A 236 -4.69 -28.40 21.25
N ALA A 237 -3.63 -28.73 20.52
CA ALA A 237 -3.64 -28.86 19.07
C ALA A 237 -4.66 -29.92 18.59
N GLU A 238 -4.75 -31.05 19.29
CA GLU A 238 -5.73 -32.10 19.03
C GLU A 238 -7.17 -31.60 19.21
N ARG A 239 -7.49 -30.98 20.37
CA ARG A 239 -8.81 -30.36 20.60
C ARG A 239 -9.10 -29.21 19.63
N ALA A 240 -8.07 -28.49 19.20
CA ALA A 240 -8.17 -27.42 18.24
C ALA A 240 -8.33 -27.93 16.79
N GLY A 241 -8.09 -29.22 16.52
CA GLY A 241 -8.05 -29.75 15.15
C GLY A 241 -6.99 -29.05 14.30
N ALA A 242 -5.92 -28.60 14.94
CA ALA A 242 -4.87 -27.77 14.36
C ALA A 242 -3.54 -28.55 14.33
N PRO A 243 -2.64 -28.26 13.39
CA PRO A 243 -1.29 -28.79 13.49
C PRO A 243 -0.55 -28.18 14.68
N LEU A 244 0.32 -28.98 15.28
CA LEU A 244 1.24 -28.55 16.31
C LEU A 244 2.27 -27.55 15.73
N PRO A 245 2.67 -26.50 16.46
CA PRO A 245 3.73 -25.61 16.02
C PRO A 245 5.07 -26.34 15.91
N ASP A 246 5.93 -25.85 15.03
CA ASP A 246 7.29 -26.37 14.84
C ASP A 246 8.25 -25.75 15.88
N HIS A 247 7.99 -24.51 16.27
CA HIS A 247 8.75 -23.75 17.26
C HIS A 247 7.84 -23.12 18.32
N VAL A 248 8.28 -23.13 19.57
CA VAL A 248 7.63 -22.41 20.68
C VAL A 248 8.62 -21.42 21.25
N VAL A 249 8.24 -20.14 21.26
CA VAL A 249 9.10 -19.05 21.74
C VAL A 249 8.39 -18.37 22.90
N THR A 250 9.14 -18.01 23.94
CA THR A 250 8.63 -17.22 25.05
C THR A 250 9.45 -15.95 25.26
N GLY A 251 8.81 -14.88 25.72
CA GLY A 251 9.46 -13.60 25.99
C GLY A 251 8.46 -12.60 26.56
N ILE A 252 8.67 -11.30 26.31
CA ILE A 252 7.90 -10.20 26.90
C ILE A 252 7.06 -9.41 25.89
N GLU A 253 6.79 -9.96 24.70
CA GLU A 253 5.95 -9.31 23.69
C GLU A 253 4.48 -9.17 24.15
N HIS A 254 3.71 -8.38 23.39
CA HIS A 254 2.44 -7.81 23.81
C HIS A 254 1.24 -8.77 23.82
N CYS A 255 1.32 -9.98 23.27
CA CYS A 255 0.23 -10.98 23.30
C CYS A 255 0.69 -12.38 22.84
N TYR A 256 -0.19 -13.38 23.00
CA TYR A 256 -0.03 -14.68 22.35
C TYR A 256 -0.25 -14.48 20.84
N PHE A 257 0.56 -15.14 20.03
CA PHE A 257 0.37 -15.13 18.59
C PHE A 257 0.96 -16.37 17.94
N VAL A 258 0.46 -16.67 16.74
CA VAL A 258 1.09 -17.63 15.84
C VAL A 258 1.53 -16.98 14.53
N THR A 259 2.61 -17.49 13.94
CA THR A 259 3.07 -17.05 12.62
C THR A 259 3.74 -18.17 11.83
N GLN A 260 3.70 -18.07 10.51
CA GLN A 260 4.53 -18.86 9.60
C GLN A 260 5.56 -18.01 8.85
N ALA A 261 5.60 -16.70 9.12
CA ALA A 261 6.65 -15.83 8.59
C ALA A 261 7.99 -16.21 9.19
N ARG A 262 9.08 -15.89 8.48
CA ARG A 262 10.43 -16.12 8.97
C ARG A 262 10.67 -15.26 10.22
N VAL A 263 11.03 -15.91 11.32
CA VAL A 263 11.31 -15.23 12.60
C VAL A 263 12.81 -15.15 12.83
N LEU A 264 13.31 -14.00 13.25
CA LEU A 264 14.68 -13.79 13.70
C LEU A 264 14.66 -13.53 15.21
N LEU A 265 15.15 -14.49 15.99
CA LEU A 265 15.20 -14.38 17.45
C LEU A 265 16.35 -13.48 17.90
N ALA A 266 16.02 -12.34 18.48
CA ALA A 266 16.97 -11.44 19.14
C ALA A 266 17.34 -11.96 20.55
N PRO A 267 18.58 -11.69 21.04
CA PRO A 267 19.65 -10.90 20.40
C PRO A 267 20.57 -11.73 19.49
N ARG A 268 20.46 -13.07 19.48
CA ARG A 268 21.40 -13.95 18.77
C ARG A 268 21.20 -14.03 17.26
N GLY A 269 20.09 -13.52 16.74
CA GLY A 269 19.74 -13.55 15.32
C GLY A 269 19.44 -14.95 14.80
N ILE A 270 18.90 -15.85 15.64
CA ILE A 270 18.63 -17.23 15.24
C ILE A 270 17.40 -17.27 14.32
N PRO A 271 17.52 -17.74 13.08
CA PRO A 271 16.38 -17.85 12.18
C PRO A 271 15.53 -19.07 12.50
N LEU A 272 14.21 -18.87 12.63
CA LEU A 272 13.22 -19.93 12.73
C LEU A 272 12.34 -19.92 11.47
N ALA A 273 12.05 -21.12 10.95
CA ALA A 273 11.24 -21.32 9.75
C ALA A 273 10.16 -22.36 10.03
N GLY A 274 8.93 -22.06 9.64
CA GLY A 274 7.76 -22.90 9.93
C GLY A 274 6.81 -22.22 10.93
N ARG A 275 5.95 -23.02 11.55
CA ARG A 275 4.92 -22.53 12.50
C ARG A 275 5.58 -22.19 13.83
N THR A 276 5.55 -20.93 14.19
CA THR A 276 6.03 -20.43 15.48
C THR A 276 4.84 -20.02 16.32
N LEU A 277 4.75 -20.55 17.55
CA LEU A 277 3.85 -20.08 18.60
C LEU A 277 4.64 -19.21 19.58
N TYR A 278 4.14 -18.01 19.87
CA TYR A 278 4.67 -17.15 20.91
C TYR A 278 3.82 -17.19 22.18
N ILE A 279 4.47 -17.42 23.32
CA ILE A 279 3.87 -17.41 24.64
C ILE A 279 4.47 -16.23 25.43
N PRO A 280 3.74 -15.10 25.57
CA PRO A 280 4.21 -13.96 26.32
C PRO A 280 4.17 -14.25 27.83
N LEU A 281 5.31 -14.05 28.50
CA LEU A 281 5.42 -14.19 29.95
C LEU A 281 4.56 -13.16 30.69
N THR A 282 4.30 -12.01 30.07
CA THR A 282 3.43 -10.95 30.61
C THR A 282 1.97 -11.39 30.76
N TYR A 283 1.52 -12.42 30.06
CA TYR A 283 0.19 -13.00 30.25
C TYR A 283 0.26 -14.36 30.91
N ALA A 284 1.20 -15.21 30.49
CA ALA A 284 1.33 -16.58 31.02
C ALA A 284 1.63 -16.62 32.53
N SER A 285 2.21 -15.56 33.11
CA SER A 285 2.47 -15.50 34.55
C SER A 285 1.27 -15.09 35.40
N VAL A 286 0.16 -14.62 34.80
CA VAL A 286 -1.01 -14.06 35.52
C VAL A 286 -2.35 -14.57 35.00
N MET A 287 -2.34 -15.42 33.99
CA MET A 287 -3.51 -16.13 33.46
C MET A 287 -3.47 -17.59 33.91
N SER A 288 -4.65 -18.17 34.15
CA SER A 288 -4.73 -19.60 34.49
C SER A 288 -4.30 -20.49 33.33
N GLU A 289 -3.93 -21.73 33.63
CA GLU A 289 -3.63 -22.72 32.59
C GLU A 289 -4.80 -22.88 31.59
N ALA A 290 -6.04 -22.87 32.08
CA ALA A 290 -7.23 -23.00 31.25
C ALA A 290 -7.49 -21.75 30.40
N GLU A 291 -7.25 -20.55 30.94
CA GLU A 291 -7.33 -19.29 30.19
C GLU A 291 -6.27 -19.24 29.09
N SER A 292 -5.01 -19.58 29.41
CA SER A 292 -3.92 -19.69 28.43
C SER A 292 -4.19 -20.75 27.38
N ALA A 293 -4.74 -21.91 27.75
CA ALA A 293 -5.15 -22.94 26.80
C ALA A 293 -6.26 -22.44 25.85
N ALA A 294 -7.18 -21.63 26.34
CA ALA A 294 -8.25 -21.04 25.53
C ALA A 294 -7.68 -20.08 24.47
N ILE A 295 -6.76 -19.19 24.86
CA ILE A 295 -6.09 -18.25 23.94
C ILE A 295 -5.21 -19.02 22.95
N ILE A 296 -4.37 -19.95 23.41
CA ILE A 296 -3.55 -20.77 22.50
C ILE A 296 -4.44 -21.59 21.55
N GLY A 297 -5.59 -22.09 22.02
CA GLY A 297 -6.58 -22.76 21.17
C GLY A 297 -7.11 -21.85 20.05
N HIS A 298 -7.39 -20.58 20.37
CA HIS A 298 -7.74 -19.56 19.38
C HIS A 298 -6.57 -19.33 18.40
N GLU A 299 -5.35 -19.13 18.89
CA GLU A 299 -4.16 -18.94 18.06
C GLU A 299 -3.93 -20.12 17.10
N LEU A 300 -3.98 -21.35 17.59
CA LEU A 300 -3.89 -22.56 16.76
C LEU A 300 -5.10 -22.72 15.83
N GLY A 301 -6.24 -22.10 16.14
CA GLY A 301 -7.38 -22.00 15.24
C GLY A 301 -7.03 -21.31 13.92
N HIS A 302 -6.09 -20.36 13.91
CA HIS A 302 -5.55 -19.79 12.68
C HIS A 302 -4.78 -20.84 11.83
N PHE A 303 -4.30 -21.92 12.44
CA PHE A 303 -3.68 -23.03 11.72
C PHE A 303 -4.66 -24.10 11.22
N ALA A 304 -5.75 -24.38 11.96
CA ALA A 304 -6.72 -25.43 11.63
C ALA A 304 -7.51 -25.17 10.34
N ALA A 305 -7.69 -23.91 9.95
CA ALA A 305 -8.49 -23.52 8.78
C ALA A 305 -7.85 -23.90 7.41
N GLY A 306 -6.76 -24.67 7.38
CA GLY A 306 -6.13 -25.17 6.15
C GLY A 306 -5.33 -24.14 5.35
N ASP A 307 -5.19 -22.92 5.87
CA ASP A 307 -4.68 -21.74 5.16
C ASP A 307 -3.54 -21.04 5.92
N THR A 308 -2.71 -21.83 6.61
CA THR A 308 -1.68 -21.33 7.56
C THR A 308 -0.67 -20.39 6.90
N ALA A 309 -0.35 -20.61 5.62
CA ALA A 309 0.59 -19.77 4.88
C ALA A 309 0.01 -18.39 4.57
N HIS A 310 -1.31 -18.25 4.64
CA HIS A 310 -2.02 -17.15 4.03
C HIS A 310 -2.61 -16.17 5.06
N GLY A 311 -3.16 -16.62 6.19
CA GLY A 311 -3.78 -15.73 7.20
C GLY A 311 -2.80 -14.75 7.87
N ALA A 312 -1.74 -15.28 8.50
CA ALA A 312 -0.68 -14.45 9.08
C ALA A 312 0.11 -13.66 8.01
N SER A 313 0.18 -14.19 6.78
CA SER A 313 0.77 -13.48 5.65
C SER A 313 -0.05 -12.26 5.24
N LEU A 314 -1.38 -12.36 5.25
CA LEU A 314 -2.26 -11.26 4.84
C LEU A 314 -2.13 -10.03 5.73
N SER A 315 -2.13 -10.26 7.04
CA SER A 315 -2.06 -9.23 8.07
C SER A 315 -0.68 -8.57 8.09
N LEU A 316 0.39 -9.36 7.94
CA LEU A 316 1.75 -8.87 7.68
C LEU A 316 1.84 -8.04 6.39
N LEU A 317 1.30 -8.54 5.27
CA LEU A 317 1.29 -7.81 3.99
C LEU A 317 0.51 -6.50 4.10
N GLN A 318 -0.62 -6.49 4.78
CA GLN A 318 -1.42 -5.30 5.01
C GLN A 318 -0.67 -4.27 5.86
N ARG A 319 0.02 -4.72 6.92
CA ARG A 319 0.90 -3.88 7.73
C ARG A 319 2.04 -3.30 6.89
N GLN A 320 2.68 -4.09 6.03
CA GLN A 320 3.71 -3.58 5.14
C GLN A 320 3.19 -2.51 4.18
N VAL A 321 2.01 -2.71 3.57
CA VAL A 321 1.36 -1.69 2.73
C VAL A 321 1.14 -0.40 3.51
N ARG A 322 0.65 -0.50 4.76
CA ARG A 322 0.43 0.66 5.63
C ARG A 322 1.72 1.40 5.96
N LEU A 323 2.75 0.68 6.41
CA LEU A 323 4.07 1.25 6.69
C LEU A 323 4.67 1.93 5.46
N ARG A 324 4.43 1.36 4.26
CA ARG A 324 4.86 1.97 3.00
C ARG A 324 4.14 3.27 2.72
N ILE A 325 2.83 3.32 2.92
CA ILE A 325 2.02 4.54 2.79
C ILE A 325 2.49 5.60 3.78
N GLU A 326 2.73 5.22 5.04
CA GLU A 326 3.24 6.12 6.09
C GLU A 326 4.61 6.70 5.71
N ARG A 327 5.54 5.88 5.21
CA ARG A 327 6.85 6.32 4.73
C ARG A 327 6.76 7.30 3.55
N ILE A 328 5.78 7.11 2.66
CA ILE A 328 5.52 8.04 1.55
C ILE A 328 4.87 9.33 2.08
N ALA A 329 3.99 9.23 3.08
CA ALA A 329 3.22 10.33 3.65
C ALA A 329 4.02 11.23 4.63
N ALA A 330 5.08 10.70 5.24
CA ALA A 330 5.95 11.42 6.15
C ALA A 330 7.42 11.08 5.84
N PRO A 331 7.98 11.60 4.74
CA PRO A 331 9.40 11.42 4.45
C PRO A 331 10.27 12.08 5.54
N GLU A 332 11.50 11.60 5.73
CA GLU A 332 12.43 12.06 6.77
C GLU A 332 12.66 13.59 6.76
N ASP A 333 12.50 14.24 5.60
CA ASP A 333 12.59 15.69 5.42
C ASP A 333 11.32 16.48 5.85
N GLY A 334 10.32 15.83 6.47
CA GLY A 334 9.18 16.47 7.16
C GLY A 334 7.97 16.85 6.30
N HIS A 335 8.08 16.88 4.96
CA HIS A 335 6.95 17.21 4.08
C HIS A 335 6.86 16.33 2.82
N VAL A 336 5.64 15.89 2.48
CA VAL A 336 5.34 15.34 1.14
C VAL A 336 5.37 16.48 0.13
N GLY A 337 6.55 16.73 -0.44
CA GLY A 337 6.69 17.65 -1.56
C GLY A 337 5.70 17.32 -2.68
N LEU A 338 5.36 18.30 -3.52
CA LEU A 338 4.40 18.14 -4.63
C LEU A 338 4.68 16.89 -5.49
N LEU A 339 5.96 16.53 -5.63
CA LEU A 339 6.45 15.39 -6.40
C LEU A 339 6.11 14.01 -5.78
N GLY A 340 5.88 13.91 -4.46
CA GLY A 340 5.52 12.64 -3.80
C GLY A 340 4.01 12.36 -3.77
N LYS A 341 3.19 13.38 -4.03
CA LYS A 341 1.72 13.27 -3.92
C LYS A 341 1.10 12.24 -4.87
N PRO A 342 1.53 12.11 -6.15
CA PRO A 342 0.95 11.10 -7.04
C PRO A 342 1.17 9.66 -6.56
N GLY A 343 2.35 9.36 -6.01
CA GLY A 343 2.66 8.05 -5.42
C GLY A 343 1.79 7.77 -4.20
N LEU A 344 1.65 8.76 -3.32
CA LEU A 344 0.76 8.69 -2.16
C LEU A 344 -0.70 8.47 -2.56
N TRP A 345 -1.22 9.20 -3.54
CA TRP A 345 -2.61 9.05 -3.98
C TRP A 345 -2.87 7.66 -4.56
N ALA A 346 -1.95 7.13 -5.35
CA ALA A 346 -2.05 5.80 -5.92
C ALA A 346 -2.02 4.71 -4.83
N ALA A 347 -1.14 4.86 -3.83
CA ALA A 347 -1.03 3.94 -2.71
C ALA A 347 -2.27 3.98 -1.78
N LEU A 348 -2.80 5.16 -1.49
CA LEU A 348 -4.04 5.33 -0.72
C LEU A 348 -5.25 4.76 -1.46
N TYR A 349 -5.33 4.98 -2.78
CA TYR A 349 -6.41 4.42 -3.60
C TYR A 349 -6.36 2.90 -3.63
N PHE A 350 -5.17 2.32 -3.78
CA PHE A 350 -4.94 0.89 -3.63
C PHE A 350 -5.46 0.40 -2.28
N PHE A 351 -5.00 1.02 -1.19
CA PHE A 351 -5.39 0.63 0.17
C PHE A 351 -6.91 0.62 0.36
N GLU A 352 -7.60 1.67 -0.10
CA GLU A 352 -9.07 1.75 -0.02
C GLU A 352 -9.78 0.61 -0.78
N ARG A 353 -9.24 0.13 -1.90
CA ARG A 353 -9.85 -0.97 -2.68
C ARG A 353 -9.80 -2.31 -1.95
N PHE A 354 -8.74 -2.55 -1.16
CA PHE A 354 -8.50 -3.84 -0.51
C PHE A 354 -8.86 -3.85 0.98
N GLU A 355 -8.85 -2.70 1.66
CA GLU A 355 -9.10 -2.58 3.10
C GLU A 355 -10.43 -3.20 3.52
N ARG A 356 -11.50 -2.96 2.77
CA ARG A 356 -12.82 -3.56 3.08
C ARG A 356 -12.80 -5.08 3.02
N ALA A 357 -12.09 -5.64 2.04
CA ALA A 357 -11.97 -7.09 1.89
C ALA A 357 -11.11 -7.67 3.01
N TYR A 358 -10.00 -7.00 3.33
CA TYR A 358 -9.15 -7.34 4.47
C TYR A 358 -9.95 -7.39 5.77
N LEU A 359 -10.63 -6.29 6.13
CA LEU A 359 -11.41 -6.20 7.37
C LEU A 359 -12.55 -7.24 7.42
N HIS A 360 -13.18 -7.53 6.28
CA HIS A 360 -14.22 -8.56 6.19
C HIS A 360 -13.69 -9.96 6.48
N TRP A 361 -12.61 -10.37 5.81
CA TRP A 361 -12.05 -11.72 5.96
C TRP A 361 -11.34 -11.91 7.28
N ASN A 362 -10.62 -10.89 7.76
CA ASN A 362 -10.02 -10.88 9.09
C ASN A 362 -11.11 -11.13 10.16
N ARG A 363 -12.17 -10.33 10.21
CA ARG A 363 -13.27 -10.53 11.17
C ARG A 363 -13.84 -11.95 11.13
N ARG A 364 -14.01 -12.52 9.93
CA ARG A 364 -14.53 -13.88 9.76
C ARG A 364 -13.55 -14.93 10.30
N GLN A 365 -12.26 -14.73 10.09
CA GLN A 365 -11.21 -15.62 10.60
C GLN A 365 -11.13 -15.57 12.13
N GLU A 366 -11.23 -14.38 12.72
CA GLU A 366 -11.26 -14.17 14.17
C GLU A 366 -12.42 -14.89 14.85
N LEU A 367 -13.64 -14.72 14.34
CA LEU A 367 -14.82 -15.42 14.88
C LEU A 367 -14.74 -16.95 14.70
N ALA A 368 -14.04 -17.43 13.66
CA ALA A 368 -13.79 -18.85 13.49
C ALA A 368 -12.78 -19.38 14.51
N ALA A 369 -11.70 -18.62 14.76
CA ALA A 369 -10.70 -18.94 15.78
C ALA A 369 -11.29 -18.89 17.21
N ASP A 370 -12.23 -17.98 17.49
CA ASP A 370 -12.98 -17.91 18.76
C ASP A 370 -13.70 -19.22 19.08
N LYS A 371 -14.33 -19.84 18.08
CA LYS A 371 -15.00 -21.13 18.23
C LYS A 371 -14.01 -22.24 18.54
N VAL A 372 -12.77 -22.16 18.04
CA VAL A 372 -11.71 -23.10 18.37
C VAL A 372 -11.22 -22.90 19.81
N GLY A 373 -10.96 -21.66 20.23
CA GLY A 373 -10.60 -21.35 21.62
C GLY A 373 -11.66 -21.81 22.62
N ALA A 374 -12.94 -21.55 22.32
CA ALA A 374 -14.07 -22.03 23.10
C ALA A 374 -14.20 -23.56 23.12
N ARG A 375 -13.88 -24.26 22.03
CA ARG A 375 -13.87 -25.74 21.99
C ARG A 375 -12.76 -26.33 22.85
N VAL A 376 -11.60 -25.67 22.95
CA VAL A 376 -10.46 -26.16 23.73
C VAL A 376 -10.72 -26.08 25.24
N ALA A 377 -11.18 -24.92 25.73
CA ALA A 377 -11.25 -24.64 27.17
C ALA A 377 -12.67 -24.37 27.72
N GLY A 378 -13.69 -24.38 26.85
CA GLY A 378 -15.06 -23.98 27.15
C GLY A 378 -15.33 -22.51 26.82
N ALA A 379 -16.54 -22.21 26.33
CA ALA A 379 -16.93 -20.86 25.90
C ALA A 379 -16.82 -19.83 27.03
N ARG A 380 -17.22 -20.21 28.26
CA ARG A 380 -17.14 -19.34 29.43
C ARG A 380 -15.69 -18.99 29.80
N THR A 381 -14.81 -20.00 29.84
CA THR A 381 -13.38 -19.81 30.10
C THR A 381 -12.73 -18.92 29.05
N PHE A 382 -13.07 -19.12 27.78
CA PHE A 382 -12.55 -18.30 26.71
C PHE A 382 -13.05 -16.85 26.81
N ALA A 383 -14.32 -16.62 27.14
CA ALA A 383 -14.85 -15.27 27.38
C ALA A 383 -14.14 -14.56 28.54
N ILE A 384 -13.86 -15.27 29.64
CA ILE A 384 -13.06 -14.76 30.77
C ILE A 384 -11.64 -14.42 30.31
N ALA A 385 -11.02 -15.30 29.53
CA ALA A 385 -9.68 -15.08 28.98
C ALA A 385 -9.64 -13.82 28.10
N LEU A 386 -10.63 -13.61 27.22
CA LEU A 386 -10.73 -12.41 26.38
C LEU A 386 -10.81 -11.12 27.20
N LEU A 387 -11.70 -11.07 28.20
CA LEU A 387 -11.84 -9.92 29.10
C LEU A 387 -10.56 -9.63 29.88
N ARG A 388 -9.94 -10.69 30.42
CA ARG A 388 -8.66 -10.58 31.14
C ARG A 388 -7.55 -10.07 30.23
N THR A 389 -7.43 -10.58 29.00
CA THR A 389 -6.43 -10.12 28.04
C THR A 389 -6.60 -8.62 27.72
N CYS A 390 -7.83 -8.13 27.54
CA CYS A 390 -8.10 -6.70 27.36
C CYS A 390 -7.60 -5.85 28.53
N ALA A 391 -8.01 -6.17 29.75
CA ALA A 391 -7.64 -5.38 30.93
C ALA A 391 -6.15 -5.50 31.26
N LEU A 392 -5.55 -6.68 31.07
CA LEU A 392 -4.11 -6.88 31.23
C LEU A 392 -3.30 -6.03 30.26
N ALA A 393 -3.73 -5.87 29.00
CA ALA A 393 -3.04 -5.02 28.04
C ALA A 393 -2.91 -3.57 28.56
N GLY A 394 -4.00 -3.00 29.10
CA GLY A 394 -3.98 -1.66 29.70
C GLY A 394 -3.07 -1.56 30.93
N LEU A 395 -3.04 -2.59 31.78
CA LEU A 395 -2.13 -2.62 32.94
C LEU A 395 -0.66 -2.75 32.52
N ILE A 396 -0.37 -3.61 31.53
CA ILE A 396 0.97 -3.80 30.99
C ILE A 396 1.51 -2.49 30.41
N GLU A 397 0.70 -1.76 29.63
CA GLU A 397 1.06 -0.43 29.10
C GLU A 397 1.40 0.55 30.22
N ARG A 398 0.58 0.61 31.27
CA ARG A 398 0.83 1.49 32.44
C ARG A 398 2.13 1.12 33.17
N LEU A 399 2.38 -0.17 33.39
CA LEU A 399 3.59 -0.64 34.05
C LEU A 399 4.83 -0.41 33.18
N LEU A 400 4.74 -0.60 31.86
CA LEU A 400 5.82 -0.32 30.91
C LEU A 400 6.18 1.17 30.87
N ALA A 401 5.18 2.06 30.96
CA ALA A 401 5.40 3.50 31.01
C ALA A 401 5.99 3.98 32.35
N SER A 402 5.94 3.17 33.41
CA SER A 402 6.47 3.51 34.72
C SER A 402 8.00 3.34 34.77
N PRO A 403 8.76 4.40 35.11
CA PRO A 403 10.22 4.33 35.22
C PRO A 403 10.70 3.47 36.41
N GLN A 404 9.80 3.08 37.32
CA GLN A 404 10.10 2.21 38.44
C GLN A 404 10.10 0.71 38.04
N THR A 405 9.52 0.37 36.89
CA THR A 405 9.40 -1.01 36.42
C THR A 405 10.74 -1.53 35.90
N ARG A 406 11.47 -2.28 36.73
CA ARG A 406 12.71 -2.97 36.32
C ARG A 406 12.45 -4.35 35.71
N ASN A 407 11.49 -5.09 36.26
CA ASN A 407 11.08 -6.40 35.78
C ASN A 407 9.55 -6.39 35.64
N LEU A 408 9.07 -6.32 34.40
CA LEU A 408 7.65 -6.21 34.09
C LEU A 408 6.84 -7.40 34.62
N VAL A 409 7.36 -8.62 34.47
CA VAL A 409 6.66 -9.85 34.90
C VAL A 409 6.51 -9.86 36.42
N HIS A 410 7.57 -9.49 37.15
CA HIS A 410 7.53 -9.41 38.61
C HIS A 410 6.58 -8.30 39.09
N ALA A 411 6.67 -7.10 38.49
CA ALA A 411 5.80 -5.97 38.82
C ALA A 411 4.31 -6.30 38.58
N LEU A 412 4.01 -6.96 37.46
CA LEU A 412 2.66 -7.38 37.12
C LEU A 412 2.12 -8.43 38.11
N THR A 413 2.92 -9.44 38.42
CA THR A 413 2.53 -10.52 39.34
C THR A 413 2.32 -10.00 40.75
N ASP A 414 3.19 -9.10 41.24
CA ASP A 414 3.03 -8.50 42.57
C ASP A 414 1.81 -7.58 42.64
N HIS A 415 1.57 -6.78 41.60
CA HIS A 415 0.39 -5.92 41.53
C HIS A 415 -0.90 -6.74 41.61
N LEU A 416 -1.00 -7.83 40.84
CA LEU A 416 -2.21 -8.63 40.73
C LEU A 416 -2.37 -9.71 41.81
N ARG A 417 -1.37 -9.88 42.70
CA ARG A 417 -1.49 -10.72 43.91
C ARG A 417 -2.27 -10.01 45.01
N GLY A 418 -2.19 -8.67 45.06
CA GLY A 418 -2.84 -7.84 46.07
C GLY A 418 -4.07 -7.07 45.59
N ASN A 419 -4.27 -6.95 44.27
CA ASN A 419 -5.33 -6.13 43.69
C ASN A 419 -6.15 -6.93 42.66
N SER A 420 -7.46 -6.72 42.64
CA SER A 420 -8.32 -7.21 41.55
C SER A 420 -7.98 -6.50 40.25
N LEU A 421 -8.12 -7.21 39.13
CA LEU A 421 -7.93 -6.61 37.82
C LEU A 421 -9.11 -5.67 37.53
N GLU A 422 -8.82 -4.38 37.40
CA GLU A 422 -9.83 -3.39 37.01
C GLU A 422 -10.25 -3.63 35.56
N LEU A 423 -11.55 -3.88 35.36
CA LEU A 423 -12.19 -3.93 34.05
C LEU A 423 -12.93 -2.59 33.87
N ASP A 424 -12.54 -1.81 32.87
CA ASP A 424 -13.30 -0.61 32.47
C ASP A 424 -14.48 -1.04 31.57
N GLU A 425 -15.60 -0.31 31.59
CA GLU A 425 -16.67 -0.47 30.58
C GLU A 425 -16.09 -0.37 29.16
N HIS A 426 -15.03 0.44 28.98
CA HIS A 426 -14.28 0.56 27.74
C HIS A 426 -13.54 -0.72 27.34
N ASP A 427 -13.15 -1.61 28.26
CA ASP A 427 -12.43 -2.86 27.94
C ASP A 427 -13.32 -3.89 27.23
N SER A 428 -14.63 -3.85 27.49
CA SER A 428 -15.62 -4.67 26.78
C SER A 428 -15.83 -4.20 25.33
N ALA A 429 -15.65 -2.90 25.08
CA ALA A 429 -15.69 -2.27 23.76
C ALA A 429 -14.31 -2.20 23.07
N ARG A 430 -13.24 -2.51 23.81
CA ARG A 430 -11.85 -2.41 23.34
C ARG A 430 -11.61 -3.45 22.25
N ARG A 431 -10.89 -3.02 21.22
CA ARG A 431 -10.26 -3.91 20.25
C ARG A 431 -8.87 -4.19 20.76
N LEU A 432 -8.58 -5.46 21.07
CA LEU A 432 -7.20 -5.86 21.35
C LEU A 432 -6.36 -5.59 20.10
N GLU A 433 -5.21 -4.94 20.29
CA GLU A 433 -4.21 -4.79 19.25
C GLU A 433 -3.33 -6.05 19.25
N HIS A 434 -3.37 -6.79 18.15
CA HIS A 434 -2.45 -7.88 17.88
C HIS A 434 -1.33 -7.36 16.96
N PRO A 435 -0.06 -7.83 17.07
CA PRO A 435 1.06 -7.35 16.26
C PRO A 435 0.80 -7.36 14.75
N PHE A 436 -0.14 -8.21 14.34
CA PHE A 436 -0.53 -8.38 12.96
C PHE A 436 -1.99 -7.98 12.69
N ASP A 437 -2.88 -7.98 13.70
CA ASP A 437 -4.32 -7.85 13.43
C ASP A 437 -5.14 -6.96 14.37
N SER A 438 -6.34 -6.61 13.93
CA SER A 438 -7.37 -5.90 14.72
C SER A 438 -8.54 -6.83 14.99
N HIS A 439 -8.75 -7.19 16.25
CA HIS A 439 -9.86 -8.06 16.63
C HIS A 439 -11.22 -7.31 16.60
N PRO A 440 -12.34 -8.02 16.37
CA PRO A 440 -13.67 -7.48 16.66
C PRO A 440 -13.78 -7.08 18.15
N PRO A 441 -14.68 -6.14 18.49
CA PRO A 441 -14.91 -5.76 19.88
C PRO A 441 -15.19 -6.99 20.76
N THR A 442 -14.64 -7.03 21.96
CA THR A 442 -14.73 -8.18 22.87
C THR A 442 -16.18 -8.54 23.18
N CYS A 443 -17.06 -7.56 23.36
CA CYS A 443 -18.51 -7.79 23.53
C CYS A 443 -19.14 -8.54 22.35
N GLN A 444 -18.72 -8.25 21.12
CA GLN A 444 -19.21 -8.93 19.92
C GLN A 444 -18.72 -10.39 19.88
N ARG A 445 -17.47 -10.64 20.27
CA ARG A 445 -16.89 -12.00 20.33
C ARG A 445 -17.61 -12.85 21.37
N ILE A 446 -17.86 -12.31 22.56
CA ILE A 446 -18.61 -13.00 23.62
C ILE A 446 -20.04 -13.31 23.17
N ALA A 447 -20.70 -12.38 22.50
CA ALA A 447 -22.04 -12.60 21.95
C ALA A 447 -22.07 -13.70 20.88
N ASP A 448 -21.07 -13.81 20.00
CA ASP A 448 -20.98 -14.89 18.99
C ASP A 448 -20.84 -16.28 19.63
N LEU A 449 -20.30 -16.33 20.85
CA LEU A 449 -20.23 -17.54 21.69
C LEU A 449 -21.55 -17.84 22.43
N SER A 450 -22.61 -17.07 22.17
CA SER A 450 -23.92 -17.19 22.84
C SER A 450 -23.86 -16.99 24.36
N LEU A 451 -22.96 -16.13 24.82
CA LEU A 451 -22.82 -15.74 26.22
C LEU A 451 -23.29 -14.28 26.42
N ALA A 452 -23.88 -14.01 27.57
CA ALA A 452 -24.17 -12.65 28.02
C ALA A 452 -22.98 -12.11 28.82
N LEU A 453 -22.71 -10.81 28.70
CA LEU A 453 -21.87 -10.08 29.63
C LEU A 453 -22.66 -9.86 30.93
N ASP A 454 -22.64 -10.85 31.82
CA ASP A 454 -23.25 -10.77 33.14
C ASP A 454 -22.23 -10.41 34.22
N ASP A 455 -22.74 -9.98 35.39
CA ASP A 455 -21.90 -9.59 36.53
C ASP A 455 -21.01 -10.75 37.00
N ASP A 456 -21.44 -12.00 36.79
CA ASP A 456 -20.67 -13.16 37.21
C ASP A 456 -19.43 -13.38 36.33
N LEU A 457 -19.56 -13.20 35.01
CA LEU A 457 -18.46 -13.25 34.06
C LEU A 457 -17.46 -12.11 34.32
N LEU A 458 -17.95 -10.89 34.58
CA LEU A 458 -17.11 -9.74 34.92
C LEU A 458 -16.35 -9.96 36.23
N ARG A 459 -17.03 -10.46 37.28
CA ARG A 459 -16.37 -10.81 38.56
C ARG A 459 -15.31 -11.90 38.40
N GLN A 460 -15.56 -12.91 37.56
CA GLN A 460 -14.58 -13.96 37.30
C GLN A 460 -13.39 -13.43 36.49
N ALA A 461 -13.61 -12.50 35.56
CA ALA A 461 -12.54 -11.85 34.82
C ALA A 461 -11.71 -10.90 35.69
N SER A 462 -12.30 -10.18 36.65
CA SER A 462 -11.58 -9.25 37.55
C SER A 462 -10.89 -9.92 38.75
N ARG A 463 -11.03 -11.25 38.91
CA ARG A 463 -10.49 -11.98 40.06
C ARG A 463 -8.98 -11.75 40.26
N VAL A 464 -8.58 -11.75 41.53
CA VAL A 464 -7.17 -11.74 41.96
C VAL A 464 -6.46 -12.99 41.44
N VAL A 465 -5.18 -12.84 41.09
CA VAL A 465 -4.36 -13.94 40.59
C VAL A 465 -4.01 -14.90 41.73
N SER A 466 -4.30 -16.18 41.54
CA SER A 466 -4.01 -17.25 42.50
C SER A 466 -2.59 -17.79 42.33
N ALA A 467 -2.11 -18.56 43.31
CA ALA A 467 -0.81 -19.23 43.19
C ALA A 467 -0.76 -20.18 41.98
N ASP A 468 -1.85 -20.89 41.68
CA ASP A 468 -1.93 -21.80 40.54
C ASP A 468 -1.80 -21.08 39.19
N ASP A 469 -2.39 -19.88 39.06
CA ASP A 469 -2.27 -19.05 37.86
C ASP A 469 -0.82 -18.64 37.57
N THR A 470 0.01 -18.50 38.62
CA THR A 470 1.42 -18.09 38.46
C THR A 470 2.39 -19.25 38.26
N GLN A 471 2.00 -20.48 38.60
CA GLN A 471 2.90 -21.63 38.69
C GLN A 471 2.71 -22.69 37.60
N TRP A 472 1.57 -22.72 36.91
CA TRP A 472 1.27 -23.77 35.93
C TRP A 472 2.36 -23.93 34.86
N LEU A 473 2.88 -22.83 34.30
CA LEU A 473 3.92 -22.87 33.27
C LEU A 473 5.21 -23.48 33.81
N ASN A 474 5.61 -23.09 35.02
CA ASN A 474 6.80 -23.66 35.67
C ASN A 474 6.64 -25.16 35.95
N ARG A 475 5.43 -25.62 36.32
CA ARG A 475 5.13 -27.05 36.49
C ARG A 475 5.30 -27.81 35.18
N LEU A 476 4.82 -27.28 34.06
CA LEU A 476 4.96 -27.90 32.73
C LEU A 476 6.43 -27.96 32.26
N LEU A 477 7.22 -26.92 32.54
CA LEU A 477 8.66 -26.91 32.22
C LEU A 477 9.45 -27.91 33.08
N ALA A 478 9.05 -28.11 34.35
CA ALA A 478 9.71 -29.02 35.27
C ALA A 478 9.34 -30.50 35.06
N ALA A 479 8.15 -30.79 34.51
CA ALA A 479 7.58 -32.15 34.38
C ALA A 479 8.40 -33.16 33.56
N GLY A 480 9.50 -32.74 32.92
CA GLY A 480 10.46 -33.62 32.20
C GLY A 480 11.74 -33.98 32.95
N HIS A 481 12.06 -33.28 34.04
CA HIS A 481 13.37 -33.40 34.71
C HIS A 481 13.35 -34.35 35.93
N GLY A 482 12.21 -34.99 36.21
CA GLY A 482 12.03 -35.89 37.37
C GLY A 482 12.60 -37.30 37.20
N GLY A 483 13.26 -37.61 36.07
CA GLY A 483 13.73 -38.96 35.72
C GLY A 483 15.24 -39.21 35.86
N SER A 484 16.05 -38.21 36.20
CA SER A 484 17.48 -38.42 36.49
C SER A 484 17.87 -37.76 37.82
N ARG A 485 17.81 -38.53 38.89
CA ARG A 485 18.61 -38.29 40.10
C ARG A 485 19.54 -39.47 40.30
#